data_AF-A0A350XFZ8-F1
#
_entry.id   AF-A0A350XFZ8-F1
#
_cell.length_a   1.000
_cell.length_b   1.000
_cell.length_c   1.000
_cell.angle_alpha   90.00
_cell.angle_beta   90.00
_cell.angle_gamma   90.00
#
_symmetry.space_group_name_H-M   'P 1'
#
loop_
_entity.id
_entity.type
_entity.pdbx_description
1 polymer ?
#
loop_
_entity_poly.entity_id
_entity_poly.type
_entity_poly.pdbx_seq_one_letter_code
_entity_poly.pdbx_strand_id
1 'polypeptide(L)'
;MTIKEYIKSVKYVANANGKKTDVIIPIEVWESLLASWENMVEALENREDAAIFQEWLQQKKAGKLETISLDDLEQELIADGLISS
;
A
#
# COMPACT_ATOMS: atom_id res chain seq x y z
N MET A 1 -42.98 5.66 -7.32
CA MET A 1 -41.79 4.78 -7.37
C MET A 1 -42.13 3.48 -6.69
N THR A 2 -41.89 2.35 -7.35
CA THR A 2 -42.11 1.02 -6.79
C THR A 2 -40.80 0.43 -6.28
N ILE A 3 -40.87 -0.44 -5.27
CA ILE A 3 -39.70 -1.15 -4.71
C ILE A 3 -38.88 -1.88 -5.80
N LYS A 4 -39.54 -2.40 -6.84
CA LYS A 4 -38.90 -3.05 -7.99
C LYS A 4 -37.97 -2.12 -8.80
N GLU A 5 -38.27 -0.83 -8.86
CA GLU A 5 -37.43 0.16 -9.55
C GLU A 5 -36.19 0.47 -8.72
N TYR A 6 -36.33 0.53 -7.40
CA TYR A 6 -35.22 0.79 -6.47
C TYR A 6 -34.22 -0.36 -6.40
N ILE A 7 -34.68 -1.61 -6.50
CA ILE A 7 -33.78 -2.79 -6.52
C ILE A 7 -32.82 -2.75 -7.72
N LYS A 8 -33.19 -2.11 -8.85
CA LYS A 8 -32.32 -2.00 -10.02
C LYS A 8 -31.15 -1.02 -9.82
N SER A 9 -31.28 -0.05 -8.91
CA SER A 9 -30.21 0.90 -8.57
C SER A 9 -29.30 0.41 -7.45
N VAL A 10 -29.66 -0.70 -6.79
CA VAL A 10 -28.88 -1.29 -5.69
C VAL A 10 -27.76 -2.16 -6.25
N LYS A 11 -26.52 -1.82 -5.92
CA LYS A 11 -25.34 -2.66 -6.17
C LYS A 11 -25.10 -3.56 -4.96
N TYR A 12 -24.93 -4.86 -5.20
CA TYR A 12 -24.57 -5.82 -4.17
C TYR A 12 -23.06 -6.01 -4.16
N VAL A 13 -22.46 -6.01 -2.98
CA VAL A 13 -21.06 -6.45 -2.82
C VAL A 13 -21.06 -7.97 -2.93
N ALA A 14 -20.11 -8.54 -3.68
CA ALA A 14 -19.95 -9.98 -3.80
C ALA A 14 -18.51 -10.38 -3.47
N ASN A 15 -18.34 -11.56 -2.87
CA ASN A 15 -17.00 -12.12 -2.67
C ASN A 15 -16.44 -12.70 -3.98
N ALA A 16 -15.18 -13.15 -3.96
CA ALA A 16 -14.50 -13.73 -5.14
C ALA A 16 -15.22 -14.93 -5.76
N ASN A 17 -16.09 -15.60 -5.00
CA ASN A 17 -16.90 -16.74 -5.46
C ASN A 17 -18.29 -16.30 -5.97
N GLY A 18 -18.53 -14.99 -6.10
CA GLY A 18 -19.81 -14.44 -6.56
C GLY A 18 -20.94 -14.47 -5.53
N LYS A 19 -20.67 -14.87 -4.28
CA LYS A 19 -21.67 -14.84 -3.20
C LYS A 19 -21.90 -13.39 -2.78
N LYS A 20 -23.13 -12.92 -2.97
CA LYS A 20 -23.56 -11.55 -2.67
C LYS A 20 -23.78 -11.36 -1.16
N THR A 21 -23.59 -10.14 -0.69
CA THR A 21 -24.00 -9.72 0.65
C THR A 21 -25.53 -9.70 0.73
N ASP A 22 -26.08 -10.18 1.85
CA ASP A 22 -27.51 -10.04 2.14
C ASP A 22 -27.88 -8.58 2.52
N VAL A 23 -26.88 -7.71 2.60
CA VAL A 23 -26.99 -6.31 3.04
C VAL A 23 -26.78 -5.38 1.85
N ILE A 24 -27.69 -4.42 1.71
CA ILE A 24 -27.60 -3.30 0.78
C ILE A 24 -26.75 -2.22 1.45
N ILE A 25 -25.66 -1.80 0.79
CA ILE A 25 -24.78 -0.76 1.28
C ILE A 25 -24.90 0.45 0.34
N PRO A 26 -25.15 1.67 0.85
CA PRO A 26 -25.07 2.88 0.04
C PRO A 26 -23.69 3.01 -0.61
N ILE A 27 -23.66 3.42 -1.88
CA ILE A 27 -22.41 3.43 -2.65
C ILE A 27 -21.35 4.34 -2.01
N GLU A 28 -21.78 5.45 -1.42
CA GLU A 28 -20.93 6.44 -0.76
C GLU A 28 -20.25 5.85 0.49
N VAL A 29 -20.97 4.98 1.21
CA VAL A 29 -20.44 4.26 2.39
C VAL A 29 -19.41 3.21 1.96
N TRP A 30 -19.68 2.51 0.85
CA TRP A 30 -18.75 1.53 0.29
C TRP A 30 -17.45 2.19 -0.21
N GLU A 31 -17.56 3.31 -0.93
CA GLU A 31 -16.42 4.08 -1.41
C GLU A 31 -15.58 4.63 -0.24
N SER A 32 -16.25 5.13 0.81
CA SER A 32 -15.56 5.59 2.02
C SER A 32 -14.79 4.47 2.73
N LEU A 33 -15.37 3.26 2.78
CA LEU A 33 -14.71 2.09 3.36
C LEU A 33 -13.48 1.67 2.55
N LEU A 34 -13.60 1.65 1.21
CA LEU A 34 -12.49 1.33 0.33
C LEU A 34 -11.34 2.33 0.50
N ALA A 35 -11.63 3.64 0.47
CA ALA A 35 -10.63 4.67 0.70
C ALA A 35 -9.98 4.54 2.08
N SER A 36 -10.75 4.19 3.12
CA SER A 36 -10.20 3.92 4.45
C SER A 36 -9.26 2.72 4.48
N TRP A 37 -9.52 1.68 3.67
CA TRP A 37 -8.65 0.53 3.56
C TRP A 37 -7.38 0.84 2.77
N GLU A 38 -7.47 1.57 1.66
CA GLU A 38 -6.29 2.02 0.90
C GLU A 38 -5.35 2.83 1.79
N ASN A 39 -5.89 3.82 2.52
CA ASN A 39 -5.11 4.63 3.47
C ASN A 39 -4.48 3.77 4.58
N MET A 40 -5.18 2.73 5.04
CA MET A 40 -4.66 1.84 6.07
C MET A 40 -3.49 1.00 5.54
N VAL A 41 -3.58 0.51 4.30
CA VAL A 41 -2.48 -0.23 3.66
C VAL A 41 -1.26 0.67 3.52
N GLU A 42 -1.44 1.88 2.99
CA GLU A 42 -0.35 2.86 2.85
C GLU A 42 0.27 3.22 4.22
N ALA A 43 -0.55 3.38 5.26
CA ALA A 43 -0.06 3.64 6.61
C ALA A 43 0.73 2.45 7.20
N LEU A 44 0.37 1.21 6.83
CA LEU A 44 1.08 0.01 7.26
C LEU A 44 2.43 -0.11 6.52
N GLU A 45 2.47 0.12 5.21
CA GLU A 45 3.70 0.16 4.41
C GLU A 45 4.65 1.23 4.95
N ASN A 46 4.16 2.46 5.17
CA ASN A 46 4.95 3.54 5.77
C ASN A 46 5.49 3.18 7.16
N ARG A 47 4.73 2.41 7.95
CA ARG A 47 5.18 1.96 9.27
C ARG A 47 6.28 0.91 9.16
N GLU A 48 6.19 0.01 8.20
CA GLU A 48 7.22 -1.00 7.92
C GLU A 48 8.52 -0.33 7.45
N ASP A 49 8.43 0.58 6.48
CA ASP A 49 9.58 1.35 5.98
C ASP A 49 10.25 2.17 7.10
N ALA A 50 9.44 2.83 7.93
CA ALA A 50 9.95 3.56 9.09
C ALA A 50 10.67 2.64 10.08
N ALA A 51 10.16 1.43 10.31
CA ALA A 51 10.81 0.46 11.19
C ALA A 51 12.15 -0.02 10.62
N ILE A 52 12.20 -0.36 9.33
CA ILE A 52 13.44 -0.74 8.62
C ILE A 52 14.48 0.38 8.72
N PHE A 53 14.07 1.63 8.46
CA PHE A 53 14.97 2.76 8.54
C PHE A 53 15.49 3.02 9.97
N GLN A 54 14.62 2.89 10.98
CA GLN A 54 15.03 3.04 12.38
C GLN A 54 16.00 1.93 12.81
N GLU A 55 15.76 0.69 12.38
CA GLU A 55 16.69 -0.41 12.64
C GLU A 55 18.06 -0.14 11.99
N TRP A 56 18.08 0.26 10.72
CA TRP A 56 19.30 0.64 10.02
C TRP A 56 20.05 1.77 10.76
N LEU A 57 19.35 2.80 11.22
CA LEU A 57 19.96 3.89 12.01
C LEU A 57 20.57 3.39 13.32
N GLN A 58 19.91 2.46 14.01
CA GLN A 58 20.43 1.88 15.24
C GLN A 58 21.69 1.04 14.98
N GLN A 59 21.67 0.21 13.94
CA GLN A 59 22.82 -0.59 13.56
C GLN A 59 24.01 0.28 13.12
N LYS A 60 23.75 1.38 12.39
CA LYS A 60 24.76 2.38 12.02
C LYS A 60 25.36 3.05 13.25
N LYS A 61 24.53 3.51 14.19
CA LYS A 61 25.01 4.08 15.47
C LYS A 61 25.84 3.09 16.29
N ALA A 62 25.50 1.81 16.22
CA ALA A 62 26.25 0.74 16.87
C ALA A 62 27.55 0.36 16.13
N GLY A 63 27.86 1.00 14.99
CA GLY A 63 29.03 0.70 14.17
C GLY A 63 28.98 -0.67 13.51
N LYS A 64 27.78 -1.27 13.37
CA LYS A 64 27.57 -2.62 12.82
C LYS A 64 27.29 -2.63 11.33
N LEU A 65 27.12 -1.45 10.72
CA LEU A 65 26.88 -1.27 9.29
C LEU A 65 28.04 -0.49 8.69
N GLU A 66 28.56 -1.01 7.59
CA GLU A 66 29.44 -0.28 6.70
C GLU A 66 28.60 0.59 5.76
N THR A 67 29.07 1.80 5.52
CA THR A 67 28.48 2.71 4.53
C THR A 67 29.50 2.91 3.42
N ILE A 68 29.07 2.80 2.17
CA ILE A 68 29.89 3.17 1.02
C ILE A 68 29.80 4.67 0.76
N SER A 69 30.81 5.24 0.09
CA SER A 69 30.73 6.63 -0.35
C SER A 69 29.77 6.77 -1.53
N LEU A 70 29.34 8.00 -1.84
CA LEU A 70 28.50 8.24 -3.01
C LEU A 70 29.25 7.94 -4.32
N ASP A 71 30.56 8.20 -4.36
CA ASP A 71 31.40 7.89 -5.51
C ASP A 71 31.49 6.37 -5.72
N ASP A 72 31.66 5.60 -4.63
CA ASP A 72 31.68 4.13 -4.70
C ASP A 72 30.31 3.58 -5.16
N LEU A 73 29.21 4.13 -4.65
CA LEU A 73 27.86 3.77 -5.07
C LEU A 73 27.63 4.06 -6.56
N GLU A 74 28.07 5.22 -7.04
CA GLU A 74 27.97 5.59 -8.46
C GLU A 74 28.74 4.60 -9.34
N GLN A 75 29.95 4.21 -8.93
CA GLN A 75 30.74 3.20 -9.64
C GLN A 75 30.07 1.83 -9.64
N GLU A 76 29.47 1.39 -8.53
CA GLU A 76 28.69 0.15 -8.47
C GLU A 76 27.49 0.18 -9.41
N LEU A 77 26.72 1.28 -9.40
CA LEU A 77 25.55 1.42 -10.27
C LEU A 77 25.91 1.47 -11.76
N ILE A 78 27.06 2.06 -12.12
CA ILE A 78 27.60 2.02 -13.48
C ILE A 78 28.04 0.59 -13.84
N ALA A 79 28.74 -0.10 -12.94
CA ALA A 79 29.20 -1.48 -13.15
C ALA A 79 28.03 -2.46 -13.35
N ASP A 80 26.94 -2.24 -12.62
CA ASP A 80 25.70 -3.02 -12.73
C ASP A 80 24.84 -2.61 -13.95
N GLY A 81 25.24 -1.57 -14.68
CA GLY A 81 24.54 -1.07 -15.87
C GLY A 81 23.19 -0.41 -15.56
N LEU A 82 22.99 0.02 -14.30
CA LEU A 82 21.76 0.67 -13.86
C LEU A 82 21.72 2.16 -14.24
N ILE A 83 22.88 2.78 -14.37
CA ILE A 83 23.02 4.17 -14.83
C ILE A 83 24.14 4.28 -15.86
N SER A 84 24.04 5.29 -16.74
CA SER A 84 25.08 5.61 -17.73
C SER A 84 25.99 6.70 -17.19
N SER A 85 27.30 6.52 -17.37
CA SER A 85 28.33 7.55 -17.08
C SER A 85 28.23 8.77 -17.99
#